data_AF-A0A835VPR8-F1
#
_entry.id   AF-A0A835VPR8-F1
#
_cell.length_a   1.000
_cell.length_b   1.000
_cell.length_c   1.000
_cell.angle_alpha   90.00
_cell.angle_beta   90.00
_cell.angle_gamma   90.00
#
_symmetry.space_group_name_H-M   'P 1'
#
loop_
_entity.id
_entity.type
_entity.pdbx_description
1 polymer ?
#
loop_
_entity_poly.entity_id
_entity_poly.type
_entity_poly.pdbx_seq_one_letter_code
_entity_poly.pdbx_strand_id
1 'polypeptide(L)'
;MPRTSFSRSVASQLVSALEANWAPASEPVAAQLWNAARPRMLSTAARAEGLLARSAAASAATLKPCSCGKVACAGQCSCGRAFCPGSHSHSLTTSAAAANQPAWAIDERAPGLAQRLAEVTKSFPSALSVDDFMARVEVALAGYGFTGDNSIAMTNLCRDESVLILEDKIESAFGSCFSTHGLGGVLTCGVIGMKAGLSHSPVVGGKERYVFFSFPHIAIDSNGKVGAVSRPNRPGASAACGALIACMGDLKRDGLEVNCKQPGVHDPLEPEYSILKQRIARRLAYEKINPLDCSLVDMTKAAERVISSDLEYLISKAVDTKKADYAVFTGVQIHNWAADLNNTTVPSLEFVGVGKSYVVVNGEKVHLDLEKVPALSPRQMQILASASPAEGKAATAASTGKLVQEIPREYLMRRLGGAMSRSHTDGAAPAWGSYVEKSYTDPHSGAPQMDHPFEAAAAPKEDAGVVTTSFFWRK
;
A
#
# COMPACT_ATOMS: atom_id res chain seq x y z
N MET A 1 48.99 -17.66 44.87
CA MET A 1 49.60 -18.92 44.37
C MET A 1 49.48 -19.96 45.48
N PRO A 2 49.31 -21.27 45.22
CA PRO A 2 49.55 -22.05 43.98
C PRO A 2 48.23 -22.39 43.24
N ARG A 3 48.10 -22.54 41.91
CA ARG A 3 48.74 -23.33 40.82
C ARG A 3 48.51 -24.86 40.89
N THR A 4 47.61 -25.36 40.02
CA THR A 4 47.71 -26.51 39.08
C THR A 4 46.31 -26.79 38.46
N SER A 5 46.16 -27.65 37.45
CA SER A 5 46.19 -27.34 36.00
C SER A 5 45.37 -28.38 35.20
N PHE A 6 44.76 -27.98 34.07
CA PHE A 6 44.22 -28.77 32.91
C PHE A 6 43.01 -29.72 33.16
N SER A 7 41.99 -29.82 32.28
CA SER A 7 42.06 -30.29 30.88
C SER A 7 40.98 -29.70 29.93
N ARG A 8 41.31 -29.73 28.63
CA ARG A 8 40.56 -29.29 27.43
C ARG A 8 39.55 -30.33 26.92
N SER A 9 38.76 -29.91 25.92
CA SER A 9 37.80 -30.64 25.05
C SER A 9 36.39 -30.69 25.66
N VAL A 10 35.35 -30.09 25.02
CA VAL A 10 34.53 -30.75 24.00
C VAL A 10 34.09 -29.83 22.82
N ALA A 11 34.44 -28.54 22.79
CA ALA A 11 33.87 -27.61 21.80
C ALA A 11 34.54 -27.59 20.39
N SER A 12 35.48 -28.49 20.07
CA SER A 12 36.22 -28.48 18.79
C SER A 12 35.99 -29.72 17.91
N GLN A 13 34.91 -30.48 18.10
CA GLN A 13 34.66 -31.71 17.32
C GLN A 13 33.40 -31.68 16.44
N LEU A 14 32.75 -30.52 16.27
CA LEU A 14 31.62 -30.35 15.34
C LEU A 14 31.91 -29.42 14.14
N VAL A 15 33.16 -28.98 13.98
CA VAL A 15 33.59 -28.13 12.84
C VAL A 15 34.33 -28.93 11.75
N SER A 16 34.65 -30.22 11.96
CA SER A 16 35.41 -31.02 10.99
C SER A 16 34.59 -32.04 10.18
N ALA A 17 33.27 -31.88 10.05
CA ALA A 17 32.42 -32.77 9.25
C ALA A 17 31.72 -32.09 8.05
N LEU A 18 32.04 -30.83 7.74
CA LEU A 18 31.43 -30.09 6.61
C LEU A 18 32.44 -29.42 5.66
N GLU A 19 33.75 -29.59 5.87
CA GLU A 19 34.81 -29.00 5.02
C GLU A 19 35.56 -30.03 4.14
N ALA A 20 35.06 -31.26 4.00
CA ALA A 20 35.77 -32.33 3.28
C ALA A 20 35.15 -32.73 1.92
N ASN A 21 34.41 -31.84 1.25
CA ASN A 21 34.01 -32.06 -0.15
C ASN A 21 33.75 -30.71 -0.85
N TRP A 22 34.80 -30.11 -1.40
CA TRP A 22 34.85 -29.56 -2.77
C TRP A 22 36.13 -28.74 -2.98
N ALA A 23 37.10 -29.38 -3.62
CA ALA A 23 38.19 -28.71 -4.32
C ALA A 23 37.84 -28.64 -5.84
N PRO A 24 38.45 -27.71 -6.60
CA PRO A 24 37.85 -27.07 -7.76
C PRO A 24 38.17 -27.79 -9.08
N ALA A 25 37.17 -27.97 -9.94
CA ALA A 25 37.38 -28.47 -11.29
C ALA A 25 36.52 -27.69 -12.32
N SER A 26 37.23 -26.90 -13.12
CA SER A 26 37.00 -26.60 -14.54
C SER A 26 35.63 -26.06 -15.00
N GLU A 27 35.56 -24.75 -15.22
CA GLU A 27 34.74 -24.13 -16.26
C GLU A 27 35.21 -24.62 -17.65
N PRO A 28 34.29 -25.08 -18.54
CA PRO A 28 33.86 -24.16 -19.60
C PRO A 28 32.39 -24.33 -20.04
N VAL A 29 31.45 -24.62 -19.12
CA VAL A 29 30.01 -24.74 -19.45
C VAL A 29 29.19 -23.52 -18.99
N ALA A 30 29.67 -22.75 -18.00
CA ALA A 30 29.02 -21.53 -17.53
C ALA A 30 29.18 -20.33 -18.50
N ALA A 31 30.28 -20.27 -19.27
CA ALA A 31 30.54 -19.19 -20.22
C ALA A 31 29.69 -19.26 -21.51
N GLN A 32 29.14 -20.43 -21.86
CA GLN A 32 28.26 -20.58 -23.02
C GLN A 32 26.81 -20.21 -22.73
N LEU A 33 26.35 -20.35 -21.48
CA LEU A 33 25.00 -19.94 -21.07
C LEU A 33 24.89 -18.43 -20.77
N TRP A 34 25.99 -17.78 -20.39
CA TRP A 34 26.01 -16.32 -20.16
C TRP A 34 26.05 -15.47 -21.44
N ASN A 35 26.47 -16.06 -22.57
CA ASN A 35 26.54 -15.36 -23.87
C ASN A 35 25.22 -15.39 -24.67
N ALA A 36 24.24 -16.22 -24.28
CA ALA A 36 22.96 -16.34 -24.96
C ALA A 36 21.87 -15.36 -24.47
N ALA A 37 22.14 -14.61 -23.39
CA ALA A 37 21.16 -13.74 -22.72
C ALA A 37 21.55 -12.25 -22.69
N ARG A 38 22.19 -11.72 -23.75
CA ARG A 38 22.39 -10.27 -23.92
C ARG A 38 21.33 -9.65 -24.84
N PRO A 39 20.56 -8.65 -24.38
CA PRO A 39 20.05 -7.61 -25.24
C PRO A 39 21.23 -6.77 -25.76
N ARG A 40 21.24 -6.46 -27.06
CA ARG A 40 22.23 -5.58 -27.70
C ARG A 40 22.22 -4.19 -27.04
N MET A 41 23.24 -3.89 -26.25
CA MET A 41 23.61 -2.51 -25.93
C MET A 41 24.22 -1.87 -27.17
N LEU A 42 23.53 -0.89 -27.76
CA LEU A 42 24.13 0.08 -28.66
C LEU A 42 24.69 1.24 -27.82
N SER A 43 25.97 1.49 -28.00
CA SER A 43 26.78 2.51 -27.35
C SER A 43 26.36 3.92 -27.75
N THR A 44 26.15 4.79 -26.76
CA THR A 44 25.96 6.24 -26.90
C THR A 44 27.28 7.01 -26.96
N ALA A 45 28.32 6.44 -27.59
CA ALA A 45 29.63 7.08 -27.79
C ALA A 45 30.02 7.22 -29.27
N ALA A 46 29.06 7.11 -30.20
CA ALA A 46 29.24 7.39 -31.62
C ALA A 46 28.09 8.25 -32.15
N ARG A 47 27.98 9.49 -31.64
CA ARG A 47 27.20 10.59 -32.24
C ARG A 47 27.66 11.96 -31.74
N ALA A 48 28.97 12.13 -31.63
CA ALA A 48 29.60 13.40 -31.96
C ALA A 48 30.29 13.17 -33.31
N GLU A 49 30.35 14.19 -34.17
CA GLU A 49 30.83 14.16 -35.57
C GLU A 49 29.76 13.81 -36.60
N GLY A 50 29.08 14.87 -37.08
CA GLY A 50 28.07 14.78 -38.15
C GLY A 50 27.25 16.05 -38.37
N LEU A 51 27.49 17.13 -37.63
CA LEU A 51 26.72 18.39 -37.73
C LEU A 51 27.61 19.65 -37.76
N LEU A 52 28.80 19.54 -38.35
CA LEU A 52 29.66 20.69 -38.67
C LEU A 52 30.18 20.58 -40.12
N ALA A 53 29.26 20.51 -41.08
CA ALA A 53 29.54 20.85 -42.48
C ALA A 53 28.23 20.92 -43.25
N ARG A 54 27.61 22.10 -43.30
CA ARG A 54 26.87 22.67 -44.44
C ARG A 54 26.08 23.89 -43.95
N SER A 55 26.80 25.00 -43.80
CA SER A 55 26.23 26.31 -44.12
C SER A 55 26.23 26.49 -45.65
N ALA A 56 25.37 27.41 -46.11
CA ALA A 56 25.29 28.02 -47.45
C ALA A 56 24.28 27.43 -48.46
N ALA A 57 23.04 27.96 -48.39
CA ALA A 57 22.28 28.58 -49.50
C ALA A 57 20.91 29.03 -48.91
N ALA A 58 20.64 30.32 -48.66
CA ALA A 58 20.05 31.31 -49.58
C ALA A 58 18.67 30.85 -50.13
N SER A 59 17.53 31.56 -50.09
CA SER A 59 17.13 32.93 -49.71
C SER A 59 15.59 33.01 -49.66
N ALA A 60 15.07 33.98 -48.89
CA ALA A 60 13.85 34.79 -49.12
C ALA A 60 12.47 34.14 -49.34
N ALA A 61 11.56 34.35 -48.37
CA ALA A 61 10.12 34.49 -48.61
C ALA A 61 9.55 35.66 -47.78
N THR A 62 9.48 36.78 -48.48
CA THR A 62 8.61 37.96 -48.39
C THR A 62 7.41 37.91 -47.42
N LEU A 63 7.38 38.82 -46.44
CA LEU A 63 6.18 39.23 -45.70
C LEU A 63 5.38 40.24 -46.53
N LYS A 64 4.07 40.02 -46.69
CA LYS A 64 3.11 40.98 -47.25
C LYS A 64 2.48 41.83 -46.13
N PRO A 65 2.14 43.11 -46.40
CA PRO A 65 1.67 44.07 -45.40
C PRO A 65 0.16 43.98 -45.14
N CYS A 66 -0.25 44.30 -43.91
CA CYS A 66 -1.64 44.47 -43.52
C CYS A 66 -2.10 45.93 -43.73
N SER A 67 -3.26 46.11 -44.35
CA SER A 67 -3.75 47.38 -44.91
C SER A 67 -4.65 48.19 -43.97
N CYS A 68 -4.18 48.50 -42.76
CA CYS A 68 -4.83 49.52 -41.93
C CYS A 68 -3.78 50.37 -41.20
N GLY A 69 -3.32 51.42 -41.89
CA GLY A 69 -2.39 52.40 -41.32
C GLY A 69 -3.03 53.14 -40.14
N LYS A 70 -2.46 52.95 -38.94
CA LYS A 70 -2.28 53.96 -37.89
C LYS A 70 -1.36 53.41 -36.80
N VAL A 71 -0.45 54.28 -36.36
CA VAL A 71 0.64 54.08 -35.41
C VAL A 71 0.11 54.04 -33.96
N ALA A 72 0.66 53.14 -33.15
CA ALA A 72 0.79 53.10 -31.68
C ALA A 72 -0.28 53.75 -30.77
N CYS A 73 -0.77 52.99 -29.78
CA CYS A 73 -1.13 53.51 -28.46
C CYS A 73 -0.93 52.46 -27.37
N ALA A 74 0.10 52.68 -26.53
CA ALA A 74 0.18 52.12 -25.20
C ALA A 74 -0.74 52.93 -24.28
N GLY A 75 -1.67 52.27 -23.58
CA GLY A 75 -2.54 52.90 -22.59
C GLY A 75 -1.86 52.97 -21.23
N GLN A 76 -1.54 54.19 -20.80
CA GLN A 76 -0.90 54.58 -19.55
C GLN A 76 -1.81 54.38 -18.32
N CYS A 77 -1.19 54.10 -17.16
CA CYS A 77 -1.80 54.34 -15.86
C CYS A 77 -1.94 55.85 -15.62
N SER A 78 -3.07 56.29 -15.06
CA SER A 78 -3.45 57.70 -14.89
C SER A 78 -2.63 58.51 -13.89
N CYS A 79 -1.65 57.91 -13.20
CA CYS A 79 -0.79 58.59 -12.23
C CYS A 79 0.53 59.13 -12.82
N GLY A 80 0.78 58.95 -14.13
CA GLY A 80 1.85 59.68 -14.86
C GLY A 80 3.30 59.33 -14.49
N ARG A 81 3.57 58.23 -13.78
CA ARG A 81 4.94 57.73 -13.49
C ARG A 81 5.18 56.35 -14.12
N ALA A 82 6.42 56.12 -14.58
CA ALA A 82 6.80 54.90 -15.30
C ALA A 82 6.86 53.63 -14.41
N PHE A 83 6.88 53.76 -13.08
CA PHE A 83 6.76 52.64 -12.13
C PHE A 83 6.01 53.11 -10.87
N CYS A 84 4.91 52.43 -10.51
CA CYS A 84 4.12 52.71 -9.32
C CYS A 84 3.90 51.40 -8.52
N PRO A 85 4.43 51.28 -7.28
CA PRO A 85 4.13 50.17 -6.39
C PRO A 85 3.01 50.60 -5.43
N GLY A 86 1.76 50.34 -5.76
CA GLY A 86 0.65 50.75 -4.88
C GLY A 86 -0.74 50.29 -5.34
N SER A 87 -1.40 49.60 -4.41
CA SER A 87 -2.73 49.00 -4.44
C SER A 87 -3.84 49.81 -5.12
N HIS A 88 -4.49 49.20 -6.12
CA HIS A 88 -5.82 49.58 -6.55
C HIS A 88 -6.78 48.39 -6.45
N SER A 89 -7.75 48.55 -5.54
CA SER A 89 -8.86 47.66 -5.28
C SER A 89 -9.75 47.57 -6.52
N HIS A 90 -9.62 46.49 -7.29
CA HIS A 90 -10.62 46.14 -8.29
C HIS A 90 -11.73 45.35 -7.60
N SER A 91 -12.90 46.00 -7.51
CA SER A 91 -14.18 45.39 -7.19
C SER A 91 -14.42 44.21 -8.12
N LEU A 92 -14.27 43.00 -7.60
CA LEU A 92 -14.70 41.77 -8.28
C LEU A 92 -16.21 41.66 -8.08
N THR A 93 -16.94 42.17 -9.08
CA THR A 93 -18.30 41.70 -9.33
C THR A 93 -18.21 40.21 -9.64
N THR A 94 -18.85 39.41 -8.79
CA THR A 94 -18.99 37.96 -8.93
C THR A 94 -19.95 37.66 -10.10
N SER A 95 -19.47 37.79 -11.33
CA SER A 95 -20.04 36.96 -12.39
C SER A 95 -19.52 35.54 -12.16
N ALA A 96 -20.41 34.64 -11.75
CA ALA A 96 -20.16 33.21 -11.77
C ALA A 96 -19.78 32.81 -13.21
N ALA A 97 -18.48 32.85 -13.51
CA ALA A 97 -17.94 32.21 -14.69
C ALA A 97 -18.20 30.72 -14.46
N ALA A 98 -19.14 30.17 -15.22
CA ALA A 98 -19.29 28.73 -15.35
C ALA A 98 -17.88 28.18 -15.60
N ALA A 99 -17.39 27.38 -14.64
CA ALA A 99 -16.09 26.77 -14.74
C ALA A 99 -16.07 25.99 -16.06
N ASN A 100 -15.32 26.49 -17.04
CA ASN A 100 -15.11 25.81 -18.31
C ASN A 100 -14.49 24.46 -17.97
N GLN A 101 -15.32 23.42 -18.01
CA GLN A 101 -14.88 22.04 -17.81
C GLN A 101 -13.85 21.72 -18.91
N PRO A 102 -12.69 21.16 -18.56
CA PRO A 102 -11.67 20.81 -19.55
C PRO A 102 -12.21 19.76 -20.54
N ALA A 103 -11.72 19.76 -21.77
CA ALA A 103 -12.24 18.95 -22.89
C ALA A 103 -12.26 17.41 -22.68
N TRP A 104 -11.66 16.89 -21.60
CA TRP A 104 -11.76 15.46 -21.21
C TRP A 104 -12.98 15.17 -20.31
N ALA A 105 -13.59 16.17 -19.68
CA ALA A 105 -14.82 16.04 -18.89
C ALA A 105 -16.04 15.67 -19.76
N ILE A 106 -15.87 15.74 -21.08
CA ILE A 106 -16.83 15.40 -22.13
C ILE A 106 -16.38 14.19 -22.97
N ASP A 107 -15.35 13.43 -22.55
CA ASP A 107 -14.97 12.20 -23.25
C ASP A 107 -16.11 11.17 -23.11
N GLU A 108 -16.76 10.85 -24.24
CA GLU A 108 -17.86 9.88 -24.35
C GLU A 108 -17.48 8.49 -23.81
N ARG A 109 -16.18 8.19 -23.66
CA ARG A 109 -15.68 6.88 -23.20
C ARG A 109 -15.73 6.68 -21.70
N ALA A 110 -16.02 7.70 -20.89
CA ALA A 110 -16.21 7.53 -19.44
C ALA A 110 -17.04 8.67 -18.80
N PRO A 111 -18.36 8.74 -19.07
CA PRO A 111 -19.21 9.70 -18.39
C PRO A 111 -19.13 9.47 -16.87
N GLY A 112 -18.71 10.50 -16.13
CA GLY A 112 -18.82 10.54 -14.68
C GLY A 112 -17.56 10.25 -13.86
N LEU A 113 -16.36 10.03 -14.43
CA LEU A 113 -15.13 9.82 -13.62
C LEU A 113 -14.86 10.95 -12.61
N ALA A 114 -15.04 12.21 -13.04
CA ALA A 114 -14.91 13.37 -12.17
C ALA A 114 -15.97 13.38 -11.05
N GLN A 115 -17.20 12.92 -11.34
CA GLN A 115 -18.27 12.79 -10.36
C GLN A 115 -17.98 11.67 -9.35
N ARG A 116 -17.40 10.56 -9.82
CA ARG A 116 -16.96 9.44 -8.99
C ARG A 116 -15.86 9.85 -8.02
N LEU A 117 -14.84 10.59 -8.49
CA LEU A 117 -13.83 11.19 -7.62
C LEU A 117 -14.47 12.19 -6.64
N ALA A 118 -15.37 13.06 -7.12
CA ALA A 118 -16.07 14.00 -6.24
C ALA A 118 -16.82 13.28 -5.12
N GLU A 119 -17.53 12.19 -5.42
CA GLU A 119 -18.24 11.37 -4.44
C GLU A 119 -17.29 10.79 -3.38
N VAL A 120 -16.17 10.19 -3.82
CA VAL A 120 -15.16 9.66 -2.90
C VAL A 120 -14.58 10.78 -2.03
N THR A 121 -14.28 11.95 -2.61
CA THR A 121 -13.69 13.08 -1.89
C THR A 121 -14.61 13.75 -0.89
N LYS A 122 -15.94 13.57 -0.97
CA LYS A 122 -16.87 13.99 0.09
C LYS A 122 -16.54 13.30 1.42
N SER A 123 -16.19 12.02 1.36
CA SER A 123 -15.83 11.22 2.52
C SER A 123 -14.33 11.27 2.82
N PHE A 124 -13.50 11.34 1.78
CA PHE A 124 -12.03 11.28 1.85
C PHE A 124 -11.39 12.39 1.02
N PRO A 125 -11.28 13.62 1.54
CA PRO A 125 -10.77 14.76 0.76
C PRO A 125 -9.37 14.55 0.15
N SER A 126 -8.51 13.80 0.85
CA SER A 126 -7.16 13.43 0.42
C SER A 126 -7.11 12.26 -0.57
N ALA A 127 -8.25 11.82 -1.11
CA ALA A 127 -8.29 10.72 -2.05
C ALA A 127 -7.55 11.05 -3.35
N LEU A 128 -6.66 10.13 -3.72
CA LEU A 128 -5.99 10.04 -5.02
C LEU A 128 -6.42 8.73 -5.68
N SER A 129 -6.44 8.64 -7.01
CA SER A 129 -6.56 7.31 -7.63
C SER A 129 -5.32 6.49 -7.27
N VAL A 130 -5.43 5.16 -7.31
CA VAL A 130 -4.33 4.28 -6.91
C VAL A 130 -3.06 4.53 -7.75
N ASP A 131 -3.19 4.78 -9.05
CA ASP A 131 -2.06 5.06 -9.94
C ASP A 131 -1.44 6.45 -9.66
N ASP A 132 -2.26 7.46 -9.37
CA ASP A 132 -1.77 8.78 -8.96
C ASP A 132 -1.03 8.70 -7.63
N PHE A 133 -1.59 7.97 -6.66
CA PHE A 133 -0.97 7.73 -5.37
C PHE A 133 0.42 7.09 -5.53
N MET A 134 0.52 5.98 -6.28
CA MET A 134 1.80 5.29 -6.49
C MET A 134 2.82 6.15 -7.21
N ALA A 135 2.42 6.86 -8.28
CA ALA A 135 3.32 7.75 -8.99
C ALA A 135 3.91 8.84 -8.08
N ARG A 136 3.09 9.43 -7.20
CA ARG A 136 3.54 10.44 -6.24
C ARG A 136 4.42 9.86 -5.14
N VAL A 137 4.13 8.64 -4.68
CA VAL A 137 4.97 7.90 -3.73
C VAL A 137 6.36 7.68 -4.33
N GLU A 138 6.45 7.15 -5.55
CA GLU A 138 7.73 6.91 -6.24
C GLU A 138 8.53 8.20 -6.44
N VAL A 139 7.89 9.28 -6.90
CA VAL A 139 8.55 10.58 -7.09
C VAL A 139 9.07 11.14 -5.76
N ALA A 140 8.26 11.09 -4.71
CA ALA A 140 8.67 11.59 -3.40
C ALA A 140 9.85 10.77 -2.84
N LEU A 141 9.76 9.44 -2.93
CA LEU A 141 10.76 8.51 -2.43
C LEU A 141 12.09 8.57 -3.19
N ALA A 142 12.05 8.76 -4.51
CA ALA A 142 13.24 8.97 -5.33
C ALA A 142 14.06 10.18 -4.85
N GLY A 143 13.38 11.25 -4.41
CA GLY A 143 14.02 12.44 -3.81
C GLY A 143 14.80 12.15 -2.53
N TYR A 144 14.52 11.04 -1.85
CA TYR A 144 15.22 10.57 -0.64
C TYR A 144 16.08 9.32 -0.89
N GLY A 145 16.31 8.94 -2.15
CA GLY A 145 17.18 7.84 -2.52
C GLY A 145 16.59 6.44 -2.35
N PHE A 146 15.26 6.33 -2.24
CA PHE A 146 14.56 5.04 -2.29
C PHE A 146 14.20 4.71 -3.75
N THR A 147 14.42 3.47 -4.14
CA THR A 147 14.04 2.88 -5.43
C THR A 147 13.55 1.45 -5.21
N GLY A 148 12.86 0.87 -6.19
CA GLY A 148 12.44 -0.54 -6.12
C GLY A 148 13.62 -1.51 -5.99
N ASP A 149 14.78 -1.17 -6.55
CA ASP A 149 15.97 -2.04 -6.50
C ASP A 149 16.69 -2.04 -5.14
N ASN A 150 16.50 -1.00 -4.33
CA ASN A 150 17.28 -0.79 -3.11
C ASN A 150 16.45 -0.80 -1.82
N SER A 151 15.13 -1.00 -1.94
CA SER A 151 14.18 -0.93 -0.85
C SER A 151 13.30 -2.15 -0.83
N ILE A 152 13.01 -2.68 0.36
CA ILE A 152 11.96 -3.69 0.53
C ILE A 152 10.66 -3.03 0.99
N ALA A 153 9.56 -3.41 0.36
CA ALA A 153 8.22 -2.97 0.77
C ALA A 153 7.57 -4.01 1.69
N MET A 154 6.91 -3.52 2.74
CA MET A 154 6.07 -4.30 3.64
C MET A 154 4.63 -3.78 3.55
N THR A 155 3.68 -4.67 3.24
CA THR A 155 2.27 -4.33 3.05
C THR A 155 1.42 -4.88 4.19
N ASN A 156 0.59 -4.01 4.79
CA ASN A 156 -0.41 -4.38 5.79
C ASN A 156 -1.80 -3.93 5.32
N LEU A 157 -2.59 -4.87 4.83
CA LEU A 157 -3.93 -4.66 4.31
C LEU A 157 -4.93 -5.57 5.03
N CYS A 158 -6.22 -5.44 4.67
CA CYS A 158 -7.21 -6.45 5.04
C CYS A 158 -6.89 -7.81 4.40
N ARG A 159 -7.41 -8.90 4.95
CA ARG A 159 -7.37 -10.24 4.29
C ARG A 159 -8.40 -10.41 3.16
N ASP A 160 -9.24 -9.41 2.92
CA ASP A 160 -10.22 -9.40 1.82
C ASP A 160 -9.51 -9.41 0.47
N GLU A 161 -9.97 -10.22 -0.49
CA GLU A 161 -9.34 -10.32 -1.80
C GLU A 161 -9.38 -9.01 -2.61
N SER A 162 -10.31 -8.10 -2.27
CA SER A 162 -10.45 -6.82 -2.97
C SER A 162 -9.26 -5.89 -2.78
N VAL A 163 -8.49 -6.04 -1.70
CA VAL A 163 -7.35 -5.15 -1.40
C VAL A 163 -6.14 -5.40 -2.28
N LEU A 164 -6.08 -6.58 -2.92
CA LEU A 164 -4.94 -7.04 -3.71
C LEU A 164 -4.61 -6.14 -4.90
N ILE A 165 -5.55 -5.31 -5.35
CA ILE A 165 -5.32 -4.31 -6.41
C ILE A 165 -4.25 -3.28 -5.99
N LEU A 166 -4.27 -2.83 -4.74
CA LEU A 166 -3.25 -1.92 -4.22
C LEU A 166 -1.92 -2.64 -4.01
N GLU A 167 -1.96 -3.88 -3.52
CA GLU A 167 -0.75 -4.69 -3.33
C GLU A 167 -0.02 -4.94 -4.66
N ASP A 168 -0.74 -5.36 -5.71
CA ASP A 168 -0.15 -5.58 -7.04
C ASP A 168 0.54 -4.30 -7.58
N LYS A 169 0.00 -3.11 -7.27
CA LYS A 169 0.59 -1.82 -7.66
C LYS A 169 1.85 -1.49 -6.87
N ILE A 170 1.86 -1.79 -5.57
CA ILE A 170 3.05 -1.63 -4.73
C ILE A 170 4.14 -2.62 -5.19
N GLU A 171 3.77 -3.88 -5.46
CA GLU A 171 4.71 -4.90 -5.94
C GLU A 171 5.30 -4.55 -7.30
N SER A 172 4.51 -3.91 -8.17
CA SER A 172 5.00 -3.44 -9.47
C SER A 172 6.10 -2.37 -9.33
N ALA A 173 6.10 -1.60 -8.23
CA ALA A 173 7.08 -0.53 -7.99
C ALA A 173 8.28 -0.99 -7.16
N PHE A 174 8.10 -1.93 -6.23
CA PHE A 174 9.12 -2.34 -5.25
C PHE A 174 9.55 -3.81 -5.37
N GLY A 175 9.03 -4.56 -6.34
CA GLY A 175 9.17 -6.01 -6.38
C GLY A 175 8.30 -6.70 -5.34
N SER A 176 8.54 -8.00 -5.10
CA SER A 176 7.74 -8.79 -4.15
C SER A 176 7.73 -8.16 -2.76
N CYS A 177 6.53 -7.95 -2.22
CA CYS A 177 6.33 -7.36 -0.91
C CYS A 177 6.31 -8.42 0.19
N PHE A 178 6.64 -8.02 1.42
CA PHE A 178 6.37 -8.83 2.61
C PHE A 178 5.01 -8.44 3.20
N SER A 179 4.00 -9.29 3.01
CA SER A 179 2.63 -9.01 3.42
C SER A 179 2.35 -9.47 4.86
N THR A 180 1.74 -8.61 5.68
CA THR A 180 1.33 -8.89 7.06
C THR A 180 -0.16 -8.69 7.31
N HIS A 181 -0.97 -9.01 6.31
CA HIS A 181 -2.41 -8.73 6.33
C HIS A 181 -3.12 -9.36 7.53
N GLY A 182 -4.18 -8.69 7.98
CA GLY A 182 -5.07 -9.15 9.07
C GLY A 182 -6.51 -8.70 8.83
N LEU A 183 -7.49 -9.26 9.54
CA LEU A 183 -8.88 -8.82 9.44
C LEU A 183 -9.00 -7.30 9.69
N GLY A 184 -9.62 -6.58 8.75
CA GLY A 184 -9.74 -5.11 8.82
C GLY A 184 -8.41 -4.35 8.81
N GLY A 185 -7.29 -5.00 8.46
CA GLY A 185 -5.95 -4.43 8.49
C GLY A 185 -5.26 -4.50 9.86
N VAL A 186 -5.79 -5.27 10.82
CA VAL A 186 -5.20 -5.37 12.16
C VAL A 186 -3.78 -5.96 12.12
N LEU A 187 -2.84 -5.29 12.81
CA LEU A 187 -1.45 -5.76 12.92
C LEU A 187 -1.29 -6.77 14.06
N THR A 188 -1.21 -8.06 13.69
CA THR A 188 -0.96 -9.20 14.59
C THR A 188 0.39 -9.89 14.35
N CYS A 189 1.14 -9.52 13.30
CA CYS A 189 2.46 -10.09 13.00
C CYS A 189 3.52 -9.81 14.10
N GLY A 190 3.30 -8.76 14.89
CA GLY A 190 4.21 -8.34 15.95
C GLY A 190 5.60 -7.94 15.45
N VAL A 191 6.51 -7.73 16.41
CA VAL A 191 7.89 -7.32 16.12
C VAL A 191 8.66 -8.43 15.41
N ILE A 192 8.37 -9.70 15.74
CA ILE A 192 9.02 -10.86 15.12
C ILE A 192 8.65 -10.97 13.64
N GLY A 193 7.35 -10.90 13.30
CA GLY A 193 6.91 -10.93 11.91
C GLY A 193 7.47 -9.75 11.11
N MET A 194 7.51 -8.55 11.70
CA MET A 194 8.13 -7.39 11.06
C MET A 194 9.63 -7.63 10.79
N LYS A 195 10.42 -8.03 11.81
CA LYS A 195 11.85 -8.29 11.64
C LYS A 195 12.14 -9.42 10.64
N ALA A 196 11.27 -10.42 10.53
CA ALA A 196 11.38 -11.45 9.51
C ALA A 196 11.33 -10.83 8.11
N GLY A 197 10.34 -9.97 7.83
CA GLY A 197 10.28 -9.26 6.55
C GLY A 197 11.48 -8.34 6.29
N LEU A 198 11.90 -7.56 7.29
CA LEU A 198 13.02 -6.63 7.15
C LEU A 198 14.36 -7.30 6.87
N SER A 199 14.54 -8.56 7.31
CA SER A 199 15.76 -9.33 7.05
C SER A 199 16.02 -9.64 5.57
N HIS A 200 15.01 -9.43 4.71
CA HIS A 200 15.12 -9.62 3.26
C HIS A 200 15.50 -8.32 2.52
N SER A 201 15.71 -7.20 3.23
CA SER A 201 16.07 -5.94 2.58
C SER A 201 17.40 -6.02 1.84
N PRO A 202 17.47 -5.48 0.62
CA PRO A 202 18.75 -5.21 -0.02
C PRO A 202 19.62 -4.31 0.86
N VAL A 203 20.93 -4.57 0.87
CA VAL A 203 21.93 -3.69 1.47
C VAL A 203 22.69 -3.01 0.33
N VAL A 204 22.30 -1.78 0.01
CA VAL A 204 22.90 -1.00 -1.09
C VAL A 204 23.58 0.23 -0.52
N GLY A 205 24.91 0.32 -0.74
CA GLY A 205 25.73 1.38 -0.18
C GLY A 205 25.92 1.26 1.35
N GLY A 206 25.88 0.03 1.88
CA GLY A 206 26.02 -0.24 3.31
C GLY A 206 24.79 0.12 4.15
N LYS A 207 23.64 0.35 3.50
CA LYS A 207 22.41 0.80 4.15
C LYS A 207 21.20 0.00 3.67
N GLU A 208 20.33 -0.34 4.61
CA GLU A 208 19.03 -0.94 4.34
C GLU A 208 17.97 0.14 4.12
N ARG A 209 16.93 -0.17 3.34
CA ARG A 209 15.80 0.75 3.11
C ARG A 209 14.49 -0.01 3.15
N TYR A 210 13.55 0.50 3.94
CA TYR A 210 12.25 -0.12 4.13
C TYR A 210 11.13 0.85 3.73
N VAL A 211 10.08 0.34 3.08
CA VAL A 211 8.87 1.14 2.79
C VAL A 211 7.66 0.41 3.37
N PHE A 212 7.01 1.02 4.34
CA PHE A 212 5.85 0.44 5.02
C PHE A 212 4.56 1.03 4.49
N PHE A 213 3.64 0.15 4.07
CA PHE A 213 2.31 0.47 3.57
C PHE A 213 1.27 -0.13 4.51
N SER A 214 0.32 0.67 5.01
CA SER A 214 -0.73 0.16 5.92
C SER A 214 -2.08 0.83 5.69
N PHE A 215 -3.07 0.05 5.26
CA PHE A 215 -4.37 0.56 4.84
C PHE A 215 -5.50 -0.37 5.33
N PRO A 216 -6.48 0.11 6.12
CA PRO A 216 -7.79 -0.52 6.11
C PRO A 216 -8.46 -0.19 4.76
N HIS A 217 -9.60 -0.82 4.50
CA HIS A 217 -10.31 -0.60 3.26
C HIS A 217 -11.81 -0.39 3.46
N ILE A 218 -12.43 0.25 2.49
CA ILE A 218 -13.88 0.48 2.42
C ILE A 218 -14.30 0.44 0.95
N ALA A 219 -15.55 0.09 0.68
CA ALA A 219 -16.15 0.30 -0.63
C ALA A 219 -17.13 1.47 -0.62
N ILE A 220 -17.15 2.22 -1.72
CA ILE A 220 -18.19 3.17 -2.07
C ILE A 220 -18.52 2.83 -3.52
N ASP A 221 -19.62 2.14 -3.80
CA ASP A 221 -19.88 1.67 -5.17
C ASP A 221 -20.16 2.81 -6.16
N SER A 222 -20.45 2.46 -7.41
CA SER A 222 -20.74 3.42 -8.47
C SER A 222 -21.95 4.30 -8.26
N ASN A 223 -22.83 3.90 -7.34
CA ASN A 223 -24.04 4.62 -6.99
C ASN A 223 -23.85 5.42 -5.69
N GLY A 224 -22.63 5.45 -5.13
CA GLY A 224 -22.32 6.13 -3.87
C GLY A 224 -22.68 5.32 -2.62
N LYS A 225 -23.06 4.04 -2.75
CA LYS A 225 -23.44 3.23 -1.59
C LYS A 225 -22.20 2.80 -0.81
N VAL A 226 -22.08 3.33 0.40
CA VAL A 226 -20.99 3.02 1.33
C VAL A 226 -21.12 1.59 1.86
N GLY A 227 -19.99 0.87 1.90
CA GLY A 227 -19.87 -0.49 2.39
C GLY A 227 -20.26 -1.57 1.37
N ALA A 228 -20.77 -1.20 0.20
CA ALA A 228 -21.23 -2.15 -0.82
C ALA A 228 -20.15 -2.39 -1.88
N VAL A 229 -19.90 -3.66 -2.20
CA VAL A 229 -19.00 -4.07 -3.28
C VAL A 229 -19.59 -5.22 -4.08
N SER A 230 -19.56 -5.12 -5.41
CA SER A 230 -19.95 -6.22 -6.30
C SER A 230 -18.77 -7.18 -6.45
N ARG A 231 -19.04 -8.49 -6.40
CA ARG A 231 -18.00 -9.54 -6.51
C ARG A 231 -18.35 -10.51 -7.62
N PRO A 232 -17.37 -11.05 -8.35
CA PRO A 232 -17.64 -12.00 -9.42
C PRO A 232 -18.42 -13.22 -8.93
N ASN A 233 -19.38 -13.67 -9.74
CA ASN A 233 -20.18 -14.87 -9.48
C ASN A 233 -20.92 -14.87 -8.13
N ARG A 234 -21.16 -13.70 -7.54
CA ARG A 234 -21.93 -13.55 -6.31
C ARG A 234 -23.18 -12.70 -6.57
N PRO A 235 -24.39 -13.22 -6.28
CA PRO A 235 -25.61 -12.45 -6.47
C PRO A 235 -25.67 -11.29 -5.47
N GLY A 236 -25.98 -10.09 -5.98
CA GLY A 236 -26.12 -8.87 -5.19
C GLY A 236 -24.80 -8.28 -4.68
N ALA A 237 -24.93 -7.19 -3.91
CA ALA A 237 -23.79 -6.52 -3.30
C ALA A 237 -23.32 -7.25 -2.03
N SER A 238 -22.00 -7.42 -1.92
CA SER A 238 -21.32 -7.87 -0.71
C SER A 238 -20.84 -6.67 0.12
N ALA A 239 -20.17 -6.96 1.24
CA ALA A 239 -19.65 -5.98 2.18
C ALA A 239 -18.14 -5.72 1.99
N ALA A 240 -17.69 -4.48 2.20
CA ALA A 240 -16.29 -4.11 2.33
C ALA A 240 -16.11 -2.83 3.19
N CYS A 241 -15.36 -2.87 4.30
CA CYS A 241 -14.76 -4.03 4.96
C CYS A 241 -15.79 -4.79 5.84
N GLY A 242 -15.94 -6.10 5.64
CA GLY A 242 -16.84 -6.93 6.45
C GLY A 242 -16.53 -6.88 7.95
N ALA A 243 -15.25 -6.95 8.33
CA ALA A 243 -14.82 -6.89 9.73
C ALA A 243 -15.11 -5.52 10.37
N LEU A 244 -14.96 -4.41 9.64
CA LEU A 244 -15.26 -3.08 10.17
C LEU A 244 -16.77 -2.82 10.27
N ILE A 245 -17.57 -3.39 9.37
CA ILE A 245 -19.04 -3.35 9.46
C ILE A 245 -19.52 -4.12 10.70
N ALA A 246 -18.98 -5.32 10.93
CA ALA A 246 -19.29 -6.10 12.13
C ALA A 246 -18.86 -5.37 13.41
N CYS A 247 -17.63 -4.83 13.42
CA CYS A 247 -17.11 -4.05 14.54
C CYS A 247 -18.00 -2.83 14.85
N MET A 248 -18.44 -2.09 13.82
CA MET A 248 -19.38 -1.00 13.99
C MET A 248 -20.71 -1.45 14.59
N GLY A 249 -21.28 -2.56 14.12
CA GLY A 249 -22.50 -3.12 14.68
C GLY A 249 -22.36 -3.49 16.15
N ASP A 250 -21.28 -4.20 16.49
CA ASP A 250 -20.97 -4.61 17.86
C ASP A 250 -20.77 -3.42 18.80
N LEU A 251 -19.97 -2.42 18.40
CA LEU A 251 -19.71 -1.25 19.24
C LEU A 251 -20.94 -0.37 19.43
N LYS A 252 -21.84 -0.30 18.43
CA LYS A 252 -23.14 0.38 18.57
C LYS A 252 -24.09 -0.37 19.50
N ARG A 253 -24.09 -1.70 19.45
CA ARG A 253 -24.99 -2.55 20.24
C ARG A 253 -24.54 -2.67 21.70
N ASP A 254 -23.26 -2.97 21.90
CA ASP A 254 -22.71 -3.35 23.20
C ASP A 254 -22.03 -2.18 23.93
N GLY A 255 -21.76 -1.08 23.22
CA GLY A 255 -21.03 0.08 23.74
C GLY A 255 -19.52 -0.10 23.78
N LEU A 256 -18.80 0.99 24.08
CA LEU A 256 -17.33 0.97 24.13
C LEU A 256 -16.79 0.26 25.38
N GLU A 257 -17.43 0.41 26.53
CA GLU A 257 -16.90 -0.03 27.83
C GLU A 257 -16.58 -1.54 27.85
N VAL A 258 -17.51 -2.37 27.39
CA VAL A 258 -17.34 -3.83 27.36
C VAL A 258 -16.29 -4.30 26.35
N ASN A 259 -16.01 -3.47 25.34
CA ASN A 259 -15.05 -3.75 24.27
C ASN A 259 -13.67 -3.12 24.55
N CYS A 260 -13.55 -2.17 25.48
CA CYS A 260 -12.31 -1.56 25.95
C CYS A 260 -11.52 -2.48 26.90
N LYS A 261 -11.21 -3.70 26.45
CA LYS A 261 -10.41 -4.66 27.24
C LYS A 261 -8.92 -4.26 27.31
N GLN A 262 -8.22 -4.78 28.31
CA GLN A 262 -6.77 -4.60 28.46
C GLN A 262 -6.01 -5.19 27.25
N PRO A 263 -4.98 -4.51 26.72
CA PRO A 263 -4.11 -5.08 25.69
C PRO A 263 -3.53 -6.43 26.10
N GLY A 264 -3.51 -7.39 25.17
CA GLY A 264 -3.03 -8.76 25.39
C GLY A 264 -4.15 -9.80 25.51
N VAL A 265 -5.39 -9.38 25.77
CA VAL A 265 -6.56 -10.25 25.81
C VAL A 265 -7.19 -10.37 24.43
N HIS A 266 -7.57 -11.57 24.02
CA HIS A 266 -8.33 -11.82 22.79
C HIS A 266 -9.26 -13.01 22.98
N ASP A 267 -10.28 -13.09 22.13
CA ASP A 267 -11.11 -14.29 22.01
C ASP A 267 -10.32 -15.35 21.24
N PRO A 268 -10.12 -16.57 21.80
CA PRO A 268 -9.42 -17.67 21.10
C PRO A 268 -10.06 -18.07 19.77
N LEU A 269 -11.38 -17.96 19.63
CA LEU A 269 -12.10 -18.30 18.40
C LEU A 269 -12.09 -17.14 17.39
N GLU A 270 -11.86 -15.92 17.85
CA GLU A 270 -11.85 -14.71 17.03
C GLU A 270 -10.64 -13.81 17.33
N PRO A 271 -9.39 -14.31 17.21
CA PRO A 271 -8.22 -13.57 17.70
C PRO A 271 -8.03 -12.24 16.97
N GLU A 272 -8.01 -12.25 15.64
CA GLU A 272 -7.82 -11.03 14.85
C GLU A 272 -8.98 -10.04 15.04
N TYR A 273 -10.22 -10.53 15.00
CA TYR A 273 -11.40 -9.67 15.10
C TYR A 273 -11.56 -9.07 16.50
N SER A 274 -11.38 -9.86 17.56
CA SER A 274 -11.46 -9.36 18.93
C SER A 274 -10.34 -8.35 19.23
N ILE A 275 -9.12 -8.57 18.74
CA ILE A 275 -8.02 -7.60 18.85
C ILE A 275 -8.36 -6.30 18.10
N LEU A 276 -8.84 -6.40 16.85
CA LEU A 276 -9.27 -5.26 16.04
C LEU A 276 -10.33 -4.44 16.77
N LYS A 277 -11.42 -5.09 17.19
CA LYS A 277 -12.56 -4.46 17.87
C LYS A 277 -12.12 -3.76 19.16
N GLN A 278 -11.31 -4.42 19.99
CA GLN A 278 -10.82 -3.81 21.23
C GLN A 278 -9.90 -2.61 20.98
N ARG A 279 -9.02 -2.67 19.97
CA ARG A 279 -8.13 -1.54 19.63
C ARG A 279 -8.94 -0.34 19.13
N ILE A 280 -9.94 -0.57 18.28
CA ILE A 280 -10.86 0.48 17.83
C ILE A 280 -11.67 1.03 18.99
N ALA A 281 -12.22 0.19 19.87
CA ALA A 281 -12.98 0.64 21.04
C ALA A 281 -12.14 1.58 21.93
N ARG A 282 -10.91 1.18 22.25
CA ARG A 282 -9.97 2.01 23.01
C ARG A 282 -9.66 3.33 22.30
N ARG A 283 -9.53 3.32 20.96
CA ARG A 283 -9.31 4.53 20.18
C ARG A 283 -10.48 5.49 20.24
N LEU A 284 -11.70 5.00 20.02
CA LEU A 284 -12.91 5.82 20.09
C LEU A 284 -13.13 6.39 21.50
N ALA A 285 -12.88 5.59 22.53
CA ALA A 285 -12.95 6.05 23.92
C ALA A 285 -11.92 7.16 24.21
N TYR A 286 -10.68 6.98 23.75
CA TYR A 286 -9.63 8.00 23.86
C TYR A 286 -9.99 9.31 23.15
N GLU A 287 -10.59 9.22 21.95
CA GLU A 287 -11.03 10.37 21.17
C GLU A 287 -12.39 10.93 21.62
N LYS A 288 -13.01 10.33 22.64
CA LYS A 288 -14.35 10.70 23.16
C LYS A 288 -15.44 10.67 22.09
N ILE A 289 -15.36 9.70 21.17
CA ILE A 289 -16.33 9.52 20.09
C ILE A 289 -17.38 8.50 20.54
N ASN A 290 -18.65 8.89 20.45
CA ASN A 290 -19.77 7.99 20.71
C ASN A 290 -19.98 7.03 19.52
N PRO A 291 -19.94 5.70 19.71
CA PRO A 291 -20.08 4.74 18.61
C PRO A 291 -21.41 4.85 17.88
N LEU A 292 -22.49 5.32 18.53
CA LEU A 292 -23.80 5.49 17.89
C LEU A 292 -23.78 6.52 16.75
N ASP A 293 -22.93 7.54 16.89
CA ASP A 293 -22.79 8.63 15.92
C ASP A 293 -21.82 8.29 14.78
N CYS A 294 -21.07 7.19 14.88
CA CYS A 294 -20.12 6.77 13.86
C CYS A 294 -20.82 6.20 12.61
N SER A 295 -20.48 6.74 11.44
CA SER A 295 -20.71 6.07 10.16
C SER A 295 -19.64 5.01 9.88
N LEU A 296 -19.82 4.20 8.83
CA LEU A 296 -18.77 3.26 8.39
C LEU A 296 -17.50 4.00 7.92
N VAL A 297 -17.66 5.20 7.35
CA VAL A 297 -16.53 6.07 6.98
C VAL A 297 -15.73 6.45 8.23
N ASP A 298 -16.41 6.86 9.31
CA ASP A 298 -15.77 7.24 10.57
C ASP A 298 -15.07 6.04 11.21
N MET A 299 -15.72 4.88 11.18
CA MET A 299 -15.15 3.63 11.69
C MET A 299 -13.88 3.24 10.93
N THR A 300 -13.89 3.38 9.60
CA THR A 300 -12.72 3.07 8.76
C THR A 300 -11.58 4.06 9.00
N LYS A 301 -11.88 5.36 9.19
CA LYS A 301 -10.88 6.36 9.57
C LYS A 301 -10.31 6.09 10.96
N ALA A 302 -11.13 5.63 11.91
CA ALA A 302 -10.65 5.22 13.23
C ALA A 302 -9.72 4.01 13.14
N ALA A 303 -10.05 3.02 12.29
CA ALA A 303 -9.20 1.87 12.00
C ALA A 303 -7.85 2.31 11.39
N GLU A 304 -7.85 3.26 10.44
CA GLU A 304 -6.61 3.82 9.87
C GLU A 304 -5.72 4.38 10.97
N ARG A 305 -6.27 5.21 11.87
CA ARG A 305 -5.49 5.79 12.96
C ARG A 305 -4.96 4.74 13.94
N VAL A 306 -5.72 3.66 14.19
CA VAL A 306 -5.28 2.53 15.01
C VAL A 306 -4.11 1.82 14.36
N ILE A 307 -4.25 1.37 13.12
CA ILE A 307 -3.20 0.58 12.46
C ILE A 307 -1.95 1.40 12.21
N SER A 308 -2.07 2.71 11.98
CA SER A 308 -0.96 3.65 11.86
C SER A 308 -0.17 3.78 13.16
N SER A 309 -0.86 3.89 14.30
CA SER A 309 -0.21 3.93 15.62
C SER A 309 0.44 2.60 15.98
N ASP A 310 -0.20 1.47 15.67
CA ASP A 310 0.35 0.15 15.91
C ASP A 310 1.59 -0.10 15.03
N LEU A 311 1.55 0.31 13.76
CA LEU A 311 2.69 0.24 12.84
C LEU A 311 3.88 1.04 13.36
N GLU A 312 3.66 2.31 13.73
CA GLU A 312 4.70 3.17 14.30
C GLU A 312 5.32 2.55 15.57
N TYR A 313 4.51 1.93 16.42
CA TYR A 313 4.99 1.21 17.60
C TYR A 313 5.91 0.04 17.21
N LEU A 314 5.50 -0.80 16.25
CA LEU A 314 6.32 -1.93 15.79
C LEU A 314 7.63 -1.46 15.14
N ILE A 315 7.57 -0.44 14.28
CA ILE A 315 8.76 0.16 13.64
C ILE A 315 9.75 0.63 14.70
N SER A 316 9.28 1.30 15.76
CA SER A 316 10.15 1.79 16.85
C SER A 316 10.90 0.68 17.60
N LYS A 317 10.43 -0.57 17.50
CA LYS A 317 11.06 -1.76 18.12
C LYS A 317 11.85 -2.60 17.12
N ALA A 318 11.54 -2.48 15.84
CA ALA A 318 12.12 -3.30 14.78
C ALA A 318 13.28 -2.62 14.04
N VAL A 319 13.22 -1.31 13.84
CA VAL A 319 14.12 -0.57 12.95
C VAL A 319 15.14 0.24 13.76
N ASP A 320 16.43 0.04 13.44
CA ASP A 320 17.53 0.88 13.92
C ASP A 320 17.83 1.98 12.88
N THR A 321 17.45 3.22 13.20
CA THR A 321 17.58 4.37 12.29
C THR A 321 19.01 4.80 12.01
N LYS A 322 20.00 4.24 12.72
CA LYS A 322 21.42 4.42 12.40
C LYS A 322 21.87 3.51 11.26
N LYS A 323 21.16 2.42 11.00
CA LYS A 323 21.50 1.38 10.01
C LYS A 323 20.59 1.38 8.80
N ALA A 324 19.34 1.78 8.98
CA ALA A 324 18.34 1.77 7.94
C ALA A 324 17.63 3.12 7.83
N ASP A 325 17.31 3.47 6.58
CA ASP A 325 16.31 4.50 6.31
C ASP A 325 14.96 3.83 6.08
N TYR A 326 13.87 4.52 6.37
CA TYR A 326 12.56 3.99 6.07
C TYR A 326 11.54 5.04 5.70
N ALA A 327 10.48 4.61 5.03
CA ALA A 327 9.34 5.43 4.70
C ALA A 327 8.05 4.77 5.17
N VAL A 328 7.04 5.56 5.48
CA VAL A 328 5.72 5.10 5.93
C VAL A 328 4.64 5.82 5.15
N PHE A 329 3.72 5.03 4.58
CA PHE A 329 2.52 5.49 3.91
C PHE A 329 1.31 4.74 4.48
N THR A 330 0.42 5.49 5.13
CA THR A 330 -0.84 4.98 5.63
C THR A 330 -2.00 5.74 5.03
N GLY A 331 -3.20 5.20 5.16
CA GLY A 331 -4.40 5.81 4.63
C GLY A 331 -5.55 4.82 4.60
N VAL A 332 -6.54 5.09 3.75
CA VAL A 332 -7.68 4.19 3.50
C VAL A 332 -7.71 3.79 2.04
N GLN A 333 -7.70 2.50 1.75
CA GLN A 333 -7.98 1.98 0.41
C GLN A 333 -9.48 2.03 0.14
N ILE A 334 -9.88 2.55 -1.02
CA ILE A 334 -11.28 2.82 -1.36
C ILE A 334 -11.62 2.16 -2.69
N HIS A 335 -12.45 1.12 -2.62
CA HIS A 335 -12.99 0.44 -3.79
C HIS A 335 -14.17 1.23 -4.33
N ASN A 336 -14.03 1.78 -5.53
CA ASN A 336 -15.10 2.50 -6.22
C ASN A 336 -15.47 1.74 -7.49
N TRP A 337 -16.03 0.55 -7.30
CA TRP A 337 -16.32 -0.38 -8.39
C TRP A 337 -17.73 -0.18 -8.95
N ALA A 338 -18.01 -0.79 -10.10
CA ALA A 338 -19.36 -0.87 -10.61
C ALA A 338 -20.27 -1.59 -9.59
N ALA A 339 -21.47 -1.05 -9.36
CA ALA A 339 -22.47 -1.69 -8.50
C ALA A 339 -22.90 -3.08 -9.02
N ASP A 340 -22.79 -3.29 -10.33
CA ASP A 340 -22.88 -4.59 -10.99
C ASP A 340 -21.66 -4.77 -11.91
N LEU A 341 -20.77 -5.70 -11.56
CA LEU A 341 -19.60 -6.03 -12.39
C LEU A 341 -19.96 -6.64 -13.75
N ASN A 342 -21.21 -7.05 -13.99
CA ASN A 342 -21.67 -7.48 -15.31
C ASN A 342 -22.02 -6.30 -16.22
N ASN A 343 -22.24 -5.11 -15.67
CA ASN A 343 -22.44 -3.91 -16.45
C ASN A 343 -21.11 -3.37 -16.97
N THR A 344 -20.78 -3.70 -18.22
CA THR A 344 -19.53 -3.29 -18.88
C THR A 344 -19.47 -1.82 -19.27
N THR A 345 -20.54 -1.05 -19.07
CA THR A 345 -20.59 0.39 -19.38
C THR A 345 -20.09 1.26 -18.22
N VAL A 346 -20.02 0.70 -17.01
CA VAL A 346 -19.62 1.44 -15.81
C VAL A 346 -18.21 1.01 -15.41
N PRO A 347 -17.22 1.92 -15.44
CA PRO A 347 -15.86 1.59 -15.05
C PRO A 347 -15.76 1.36 -13.54
N SER A 348 -14.82 0.49 -13.16
CA SER A 348 -14.41 0.31 -11.76
C SER A 348 -13.12 1.07 -11.50
N LEU A 349 -13.08 1.80 -10.39
CA LEU A 349 -11.98 2.68 -10.00
C LEU A 349 -11.46 2.27 -8.63
N GLU A 350 -10.20 2.57 -8.38
CA GLU A 350 -9.54 2.31 -7.10
C GLU A 350 -8.87 3.60 -6.61
N PHE A 351 -9.09 3.93 -5.34
CA PHE A 351 -8.57 5.16 -4.73
C PHE A 351 -7.84 4.86 -3.41
N VAL A 352 -6.98 5.79 -3.01
CA VAL A 352 -6.31 5.82 -1.71
C VAL A 352 -6.58 7.18 -1.08
N GLY A 353 -7.30 7.20 0.04
CA GLY A 353 -7.38 8.35 0.94
C GLY A 353 -6.11 8.45 1.75
N VAL A 354 -5.23 9.40 1.43
CA VAL A 354 -3.92 9.53 2.08
C VAL A 354 -4.06 9.91 3.56
N GLY A 355 -3.43 9.14 4.44
CA GLY A 355 -3.30 9.36 5.88
C GLY A 355 -1.95 9.96 6.22
N LYS A 356 -1.07 9.20 6.89
CA LYS A 356 0.30 9.65 7.20
C LYS A 356 1.27 9.28 6.08
N SER A 357 2.06 10.24 5.64
CA SER A 357 3.19 10.06 4.73
C SER A 357 4.44 10.72 5.28
N TYR A 358 5.51 9.95 5.49
CA TYR A 358 6.80 10.47 5.94
C TYR A 358 7.97 9.53 5.62
N VAL A 359 9.17 10.10 5.63
CA VAL A 359 10.45 9.38 5.55
C VAL A 359 11.27 9.63 6.79
N VAL A 360 12.14 8.69 7.13
CA VAL A 360 13.19 8.83 8.14
C VAL A 360 14.51 8.48 7.48
N VAL A 361 15.31 9.51 7.21
CA VAL A 361 16.61 9.37 6.53
C VAL A 361 17.70 9.87 7.45
N ASN A 362 18.72 9.03 7.69
CA ASN A 362 19.79 9.30 8.65
C ASN A 362 19.27 9.63 10.06
N GLY A 363 18.14 9.02 10.46
CA GLY A 363 17.49 9.29 11.73
C GLY A 363 16.65 10.57 11.79
N GLU A 364 16.57 11.34 10.72
CA GLU A 364 15.76 12.56 10.65
C GLU A 364 14.41 12.29 9.97
N LYS A 365 13.31 12.60 10.66
CA LYS A 365 11.95 12.41 10.16
C LYS A 365 11.48 13.63 9.38
N VAL A 366 11.06 13.42 8.13
CA VAL A 366 10.47 14.45 7.26
C VAL A 366 9.09 14.01 6.79
N HIS A 367 8.08 14.85 7.03
CA HIS A 367 6.73 14.61 6.55
C HIS A 367 6.61 14.95 5.06
N LEU A 368 5.95 14.06 4.31
CA LEU A 368 5.69 14.23 2.89
C LEU A 368 4.24 14.63 2.69
N ASP A 369 4.00 15.68 1.91
CA ASP A 369 2.66 16.08 1.49
C ASP A 369 2.44 15.63 0.04
N LEU A 370 1.80 14.47 -0.13
CA LEU A 370 1.59 13.88 -1.45
C LEU A 370 0.68 14.74 -2.33
N GLU A 371 -0.19 15.58 -1.76
CA GLU A 371 -1.04 16.48 -2.57
C GLU A 371 -0.21 17.54 -3.29
N LYS A 372 0.93 17.92 -2.70
CA LYS A 372 1.88 18.89 -3.28
C LYS A 372 2.88 18.26 -4.26
N VAL A 373 3.00 16.94 -4.29
CA VAL A 373 3.81 16.25 -5.31
C VAL A 373 3.07 16.36 -6.64
N PRO A 374 3.66 16.96 -7.68
CA PRO A 374 2.99 17.12 -8.97
C PRO A 374 2.61 15.75 -9.56
N ALA A 375 1.37 15.62 -10.01
CA ALA A 375 0.97 14.46 -10.81
C ALA A 375 1.76 14.41 -12.12
N LEU A 376 1.91 13.20 -12.67
CA LEU A 376 2.55 13.02 -13.96
C LEU A 376 1.81 13.80 -15.05
N SER A 377 2.55 14.57 -15.84
CA SER A 377 1.98 15.32 -16.95
C SER A 377 1.46 14.37 -18.03
N PRO A 378 0.46 14.78 -18.84
CA PRO A 378 -0.03 13.98 -19.97
C PRO A 378 1.07 13.47 -20.90
N ARG A 379 2.13 14.26 -21.09
CA ARG A 379 3.30 13.85 -21.90
C ARG A 379 4.09 12.72 -21.24
N GLN A 380 4.33 12.80 -19.93
CA GLN A 380 4.99 11.73 -19.18
C GLN A 380 4.14 10.45 -19.20
N MET A 381 2.83 10.58 -19.02
CA MET A 381 1.92 9.45 -19.13
C MET A 381 1.93 8.81 -20.51
N GLN A 382 1.95 9.61 -21.58
CA GLN A 382 2.01 9.09 -22.95
C GLN A 382 3.32 8.34 -23.23
N ILE A 383 4.45 8.84 -22.70
CA ILE A 383 5.75 8.17 -22.79
C ILE A 383 5.73 6.83 -22.04
N LEU A 384 5.20 6.82 -20.81
CA LEU A 384 5.07 5.60 -20.00
C LEU A 384 4.11 4.59 -20.65
N ALA A 385 2.97 5.06 -21.17
CA ALA A 385 2.00 4.23 -21.87
C ALA A 385 2.60 3.62 -23.15
N SER A 386 3.39 4.38 -23.91
CA SER A 386 4.09 3.86 -25.10
C SER A 386 5.21 2.88 -24.79
N ALA A 387 5.73 2.89 -23.56
CA ALA A 387 6.76 1.99 -23.09
C ALA A 387 6.19 0.72 -22.43
N SER A 388 4.88 0.69 -22.14
CA SER A 388 4.21 -0.46 -21.56
C SER A 388 3.78 -1.45 -22.66
N PRO A 389 4.15 -2.75 -22.57
CA PRO A 389 3.79 -3.75 -23.57
C PRO A 389 2.31 -4.19 -23.53
N ALA A 390 1.49 -3.59 -22.67
CA ALA A 390 0.05 -3.88 -22.60
C ALA A 390 -0.73 -2.98 -23.58
N GLU A 391 -1.26 -3.58 -24.65
CA GLU A 391 -2.28 -2.96 -25.50
C GLU A 391 -3.56 -2.72 -24.68
N GLY A 392 -3.68 -1.56 -24.04
CA GLY A 392 -4.84 -1.22 -23.20
C GLY A 392 -5.22 0.25 -23.28
N LYS A 393 -6.39 0.53 -23.88
CA LYS A 393 -7.04 1.85 -23.88
C LYS A 393 -7.58 2.13 -22.47
N ALA A 394 -6.75 2.62 -21.54
CA ALA A 394 -7.22 3.10 -20.25
C ALA A 394 -7.86 4.48 -20.43
N ALA A 395 -9.13 4.64 -20.01
CA ALA A 395 -9.73 5.97 -19.95
C ALA A 395 -9.04 6.76 -18.83
N THR A 396 -8.42 7.89 -19.18
CA THR A 396 -7.64 8.70 -18.24
C THR A 396 -8.30 10.06 -18.08
N ALA A 397 -8.77 10.36 -16.87
CA ALA A 397 -9.31 11.67 -16.53
C ALA A 397 -8.33 12.40 -15.60
N ALA A 398 -7.77 13.52 -16.05
CA ALA A 398 -6.91 14.38 -15.23
C ALA A 398 -7.74 15.56 -14.69
N SER A 399 -8.42 15.38 -13.55
CA SER A 399 -9.16 16.48 -12.91
C SER A 399 -8.30 17.18 -11.87
N THR A 400 -8.19 18.52 -11.94
CA THR A 400 -7.56 19.34 -10.89
C THR A 400 -6.18 18.84 -10.43
N GLY A 401 -5.32 18.45 -11.37
CA GLY A 401 -3.98 17.93 -11.04
C GLY A 401 -3.97 16.57 -10.33
N LYS A 402 -5.09 15.83 -10.36
CA LYS A 402 -5.21 14.43 -9.94
C LYS A 402 -5.49 13.54 -11.15
N LEU A 403 -4.82 12.41 -11.21
CA LEU A 403 -5.01 11.38 -12.23
C LEU A 403 -6.11 10.41 -11.77
N VAL A 404 -7.02 10.01 -12.66
CA VAL A 404 -8.01 8.96 -12.42
C VAL A 404 -7.98 7.99 -13.58
N GLN A 405 -7.86 6.70 -13.26
CA GLN A 405 -7.73 5.61 -14.22
C GLN A 405 -8.68 4.46 -13.86
N GLU A 406 -9.24 3.83 -14.90
CA GLU A 406 -10.03 2.61 -14.77
C GLU A 406 -9.16 1.40 -14.42
N ILE A 407 -9.66 0.56 -13.51
CA ILE A 407 -9.14 -0.80 -13.30
C ILE A 407 -9.83 -1.74 -14.30
N PRO A 408 -9.07 -2.36 -15.23
CA PRO A 408 -9.67 -3.20 -16.26
C PRO A 408 -10.50 -4.34 -15.67
N ARG A 409 -11.73 -4.50 -16.17
CA ARG A 409 -12.65 -5.54 -15.70
C ARG A 409 -12.04 -6.94 -15.75
N GLU A 410 -11.33 -7.29 -16.81
CA GLU A 410 -10.69 -8.61 -16.95
C GLU A 410 -9.66 -8.87 -15.85
N TYR A 411 -8.91 -7.83 -15.49
CA TYR A 411 -7.95 -7.89 -14.39
C TYR A 411 -8.66 -8.09 -13.04
N LEU A 412 -9.74 -7.36 -12.76
CA LEU A 412 -10.58 -7.58 -11.57
C LEU A 412 -11.15 -8.99 -11.53
N MET A 413 -11.74 -9.47 -12.64
CA MET A 413 -12.31 -10.81 -12.71
C MET A 413 -11.23 -11.88 -12.47
N ARG A 414 -10.04 -11.72 -13.04
CA ARG A 414 -8.94 -12.66 -12.80
C ARG A 414 -8.47 -12.64 -11.35
N ARG A 415 -8.28 -11.45 -10.78
CA ARG A 415 -7.73 -11.30 -9.43
C ARG A 415 -8.69 -11.81 -8.35
N LEU A 416 -10.00 -11.62 -8.56
CA LEU A 416 -11.05 -12.01 -7.62
C LEU A 416 -11.61 -13.42 -7.87
N GLY A 417 -10.96 -14.23 -8.72
CA GLY A 417 -11.38 -15.62 -9.01
C GLY A 417 -12.61 -15.77 -9.91
N GLY A 418 -13.04 -14.71 -10.59
CA GLY A 418 -14.14 -14.72 -11.55
C GLY A 418 -13.75 -15.23 -12.95
N ALA A 419 -12.50 -15.06 -13.37
CA ALA A 419 -12.04 -15.48 -14.69
C ALA A 419 -11.49 -16.91 -14.65
N MET A 420 -12.40 -17.90 -14.65
CA MET A 420 -12.17 -19.27 -15.17
C MET A 420 -13.45 -20.04 -15.50
N SER A 421 -14.66 -19.48 -15.34
CA SER A 421 -15.88 -20.16 -15.80
C SER A 421 -16.20 -19.83 -17.26
N ARG A 422 -15.39 -20.37 -18.18
CA ARG A 422 -15.90 -20.81 -19.49
C ARG A 422 -16.42 -22.26 -19.42
N SER A 423 -16.54 -22.81 -18.22
CA SER A 423 -16.95 -24.19 -17.93
C SER A 423 -18.28 -24.29 -17.16
N HIS A 424 -19.16 -23.30 -17.25
CA HIS A 424 -20.60 -23.58 -17.20
C HIS A 424 -21.08 -24.05 -18.58
N THR A 425 -20.44 -25.09 -19.10
CA THR A 425 -21.18 -26.08 -19.88
C THR A 425 -21.95 -26.90 -18.85
N ASP A 426 -23.24 -27.13 -19.07
CA ASP A 426 -24.08 -28.09 -18.34
C ASP A 426 -23.62 -29.56 -18.56
N GLY A 427 -22.31 -29.79 -18.48
CA GLY A 427 -21.71 -31.11 -18.38
C GLY A 427 -21.59 -31.43 -16.91
N ALA A 428 -22.22 -32.54 -16.49
CA ALA A 428 -22.14 -33.06 -15.13
C ALA A 428 -20.70 -32.92 -14.59
N ALA A 429 -20.55 -32.13 -13.53
CA ALA A 429 -19.29 -32.07 -12.80
C ALA A 429 -18.83 -33.50 -12.51
N PRO A 430 -17.54 -33.84 -12.72
CA PRO A 430 -17.06 -35.16 -12.36
C PRO A 430 -17.42 -35.40 -10.89
N ALA A 431 -17.96 -36.58 -10.59
CA ALA A 431 -18.45 -36.94 -9.27
C ALA A 431 -17.29 -37.15 -8.29
N TRP A 432 -16.50 -36.11 -8.00
CA TRP A 432 -15.47 -36.12 -6.96
C TRP A 432 -16.08 -36.41 -5.58
N GLY A 433 -17.38 -36.14 -5.41
CA GLY A 433 -18.13 -36.46 -4.20
C GLY A 433 -18.21 -37.96 -3.84
N SER A 434 -17.86 -38.88 -4.75
CA SER A 434 -17.70 -40.31 -4.42
C SER A 434 -16.29 -40.68 -3.95
N TYR A 435 -15.29 -39.81 -4.17
CA TYR A 435 -13.90 -39.99 -3.74
C TYR A 435 -13.57 -39.25 -2.44
N VAL A 436 -14.44 -38.33 -2.01
CA VAL A 436 -14.33 -37.68 -0.70
C VAL A 436 -14.92 -38.60 0.34
N GLU A 437 -14.07 -39.15 1.21
CA GLU A 437 -14.49 -39.88 2.39
C GLU A 437 -15.36 -38.96 3.26
N LYS A 438 -16.65 -39.29 3.38
CA LYS A 438 -17.64 -38.43 4.06
C LYS A 438 -17.61 -38.57 5.58
N SER A 439 -16.84 -39.51 6.09
CA SER A 439 -16.66 -39.79 7.51
C SER A 439 -15.18 -39.68 7.84
N TYR A 440 -14.77 -38.50 8.33
CA TYR A 440 -13.46 -38.34 8.94
C TYR A 440 -13.60 -38.59 10.44
N THR A 441 -12.98 -39.65 10.93
CA THR A 441 -12.83 -39.89 12.37
C THR A 441 -11.51 -39.29 12.77
N ASP A 442 -11.53 -38.17 13.49
CA ASP A 442 -10.33 -37.53 13.99
C ASP A 442 -9.64 -38.47 15.00
N PRO A 443 -8.42 -39.00 14.70
CA PRO A 443 -7.70 -39.87 15.63
C PRO A 443 -7.32 -39.18 16.94
N HIS A 444 -7.48 -37.85 17.02
CA HIS A 444 -7.22 -37.03 18.18
C HIS A 444 -8.45 -36.22 18.61
N SER A 445 -9.66 -36.77 18.47
CA SER A 445 -10.91 -36.09 18.89
C SER A 445 -10.96 -35.65 20.37
N GLY A 446 -10.05 -36.16 21.21
CA GLY A 446 -9.88 -35.77 22.62
C GLY A 446 -8.63 -34.92 22.91
N ALA A 447 -7.95 -34.40 21.88
CA ALA A 447 -6.85 -33.47 22.10
C ALA A 447 -7.36 -32.18 22.78
N PRO A 448 -6.59 -31.60 23.72
CA PRO A 448 -6.95 -30.35 24.36
C PRO A 448 -7.21 -29.27 23.30
N GLN A 449 -8.46 -28.81 23.25
CA GLN A 449 -8.85 -27.66 22.44
C GLN A 449 -8.25 -26.37 23.00
N MET A 450 -8.27 -25.30 22.22
CA MET A 450 -7.61 -24.03 22.58
C MET A 450 -8.19 -23.41 23.87
N ASP A 451 -9.40 -23.78 24.25
CA ASP A 451 -10.13 -23.38 25.46
C ASP A 451 -10.01 -24.38 26.63
N HIS A 452 -9.28 -25.49 26.46
CA HIS A 452 -9.03 -26.40 27.57
C HIS A 452 -8.29 -25.65 28.69
N PRO A 453 -8.78 -25.69 29.94
CA PRO A 453 -8.13 -25.00 31.05
C PRO A 453 -6.71 -25.51 31.22
N PHE A 454 -5.74 -24.59 31.17
CA PHE A 454 -4.34 -24.89 31.43
C PHE A 454 -4.19 -25.17 32.93
N GLU A 455 -4.29 -26.44 33.34
CA GLU A 455 -3.83 -26.86 34.65
C GLU A 455 -2.30 -26.92 34.62
N ALA A 456 -1.66 -25.85 35.11
CA ALA A 456 -0.23 -25.91 35.39
C ALA A 456 -0.01 -27.07 36.38
N ALA A 457 0.73 -28.09 35.95
CA ALA A 457 1.12 -29.19 36.83
C ALA A 457 1.73 -28.58 38.10
N ALA A 458 1.10 -28.85 39.25
CA ALA A 458 1.58 -28.33 40.52
C ALA A 458 3.05 -28.71 40.68
N ALA A 459 3.89 -27.73 41.03
CA ALA A 459 5.29 -28.00 41.34
C ALA A 459 5.36 -29.15 42.36
N PRO A 460 6.25 -30.14 42.18
CA PRO A 460 6.36 -31.24 43.12
C PRO A 460 6.54 -30.67 44.53
N LYS A 461 5.68 -31.09 45.45
CA LYS A 461 5.77 -30.69 46.85
C LYS A 461 7.15 -31.13 47.35
N GLU A 462 7.96 -30.17 47.80
CA GLU A 462 9.16 -30.49 48.57
C GLU A 462 8.72 -31.29 49.79
N ASP A 463 9.23 -32.52 49.92
CA ASP A 463 9.00 -33.35 51.09
C ASP A 463 9.55 -32.62 52.32
N ALA A 464 8.64 -32.18 53.19
CA ALA A 464 8.96 -31.64 54.49
C ALA A 464 9.52 -32.78 55.36
N GLY A 465 10.84 -32.94 55.40
CA GLY A 465 11.38 -34.06 56.15
C GLY A 465 12.89 -34.22 56.30
N VAL A 466 13.72 -33.17 56.30
CA VAL A 466 15.02 -33.25 57.03
C VAL A 466 15.37 -31.88 57.63
N VAL A 467 15.34 -31.84 58.96
CA VAL A 467 15.87 -30.76 59.79
C VAL A 467 17.40 -30.80 59.74
N THR A 468 18.05 -29.74 59.28
CA THR A 468 19.40 -29.38 59.72
C THR A 468 19.51 -27.87 59.86
N THR A 469 19.31 -27.44 61.12
CA THR A 469 19.85 -26.26 61.82
C THR A 469 20.50 -25.15 61.00
N SER A 470 19.86 -24.00 61.08
CA SER A 470 20.41 -22.66 60.86
C SER A 470 21.67 -22.36 61.68
N PHE A 471 22.69 -21.79 61.04
CA PHE A 471 23.62 -20.86 61.68
C PHE A 471 23.74 -19.60 60.83
N PHE A 472 23.33 -18.48 61.42
CA PHE A 472 23.48 -17.11 60.93
C PHE A 472 24.95 -16.76 60.70
N TRP A 473 25.26 -15.90 59.71
CA TRP A 473 25.66 -14.51 59.98
C TRP A 473 25.64 -13.65 58.71
N ARG A 474 25.22 -12.40 58.93
CA ARG A 474 25.24 -11.23 58.05
C ARG A 474 26.55 -11.05 57.29
N LYS A 475 26.46 -10.62 56.02
CA LYS A 475 26.77 -9.24 55.61
C LYS A 475 26.12 -8.92 54.27
#